data_AF-A0A061NGN4-F1
#
_entry.id   AF-A0A061NGN4-F1
#
_cell.length_a   1.000
_cell.length_b   1.000
_cell.length_c   1.000
_cell.angle_alpha   90.00
_cell.angle_beta   90.00
_cell.angle_gamma   90.00
#
_symmetry.space_group_name_H-M   'P 1'
#
loop_
_entity.id
_entity.type
_entity.pdbx_description
1 polymer ?
#
loop_
_entity_poly.entity_id
_entity_poly.type
_entity_poly.pdbx_seq_one_letter_code
_entity_poly.pdbx_strand_id
1 'polypeptide(L)'
;MLPEGTDINDVDLDEELRPGDVLYFSGTWQEDISHTAIYLGEDYIIHATGEEGQTTISYMSEYWRDHFTGAKRFDDLTIQYDNEAIFEAYQLLGTDYKQGGTSPDDGFDTGGFVQYVYNEAYHYELPRFGREQWQEGTEVSMEAAEPGDLLFFQGSSIIPALYIGNNQMIVTTVSNGVTVIDLTTSEYWPPRLLGARTYDTDRRDLEVVQIARSYIDHSFDDTSATFMQQLFNEASGIELPDNIDDLQQTGESIHVEELNEGDLLFF
;
A
#
# COMPACT_ATOMS: atom_id res chain seq x y z
N MET A 1 0.14 -26.29 -4.04
CA MET A 1 -0.94 -26.61 -3.08
C MET A 1 -0.98 -28.11 -2.95
N LEU A 2 -0.65 -28.64 -1.77
CA LEU A 2 -0.86 -30.06 -1.52
C LEU A 2 -2.34 -30.30 -1.22
N PRO A 3 -3.03 -31.20 -1.94
CA PRO A 3 -4.39 -31.57 -1.62
C PRO A 3 -4.52 -32.11 -0.19
N GLU A 4 -5.67 -31.88 0.42
CA GLU A 4 -6.03 -32.51 1.70
C GLU A 4 -5.92 -34.04 1.58
N GLY A 5 -5.16 -34.67 2.49
CA GLY A 5 -4.90 -36.11 2.48
C GLY A 5 -3.73 -36.58 1.63
N THR A 6 -2.81 -35.69 1.25
CA THR A 6 -1.53 -36.09 0.63
C THR A 6 -0.69 -36.89 1.63
N ASP A 7 -0.29 -38.11 1.26
CA ASP A 7 0.64 -38.93 2.05
C ASP A 7 2.06 -38.34 1.94
N ILE A 8 2.49 -37.64 2.98
CA ILE A 8 3.77 -36.92 3.01
C ILE A 8 4.95 -37.78 3.51
N ASN A 9 4.74 -39.08 3.71
CA ASN A 9 5.80 -39.97 4.18
C ASN A 9 6.81 -40.31 3.07
N ASP A 10 6.42 -40.15 1.79
CA ASP A 10 7.28 -40.37 0.62
C ASP A 10 7.58 -39.08 -0.18
N VAL A 11 7.26 -37.91 0.40
CA VAL A 11 7.44 -36.59 -0.24
C VAL A 11 8.56 -35.81 0.44
N ASP A 12 9.46 -35.23 -0.35
CA ASP A 12 10.41 -34.24 0.13
C ASP A 12 9.66 -32.94 0.42
N LEU A 13 9.45 -32.65 1.70
CA LEU A 13 8.67 -31.50 2.14
C LEU A 13 9.36 -30.17 1.77
N ASP A 14 10.68 -30.14 1.65
CA ASP A 14 11.41 -28.94 1.26
C ASP A 14 11.21 -28.58 -0.23
N GLU A 15 10.75 -29.54 -1.06
CA GLU A 15 10.38 -29.28 -2.46
C GLU A 15 8.95 -28.71 -2.60
N GLU A 16 8.06 -28.97 -1.64
CA GLU A 16 6.64 -28.60 -1.70
C GLU A 16 6.26 -27.44 -0.77
N LEU A 17 6.94 -27.33 0.37
CA LEU A 17 6.73 -26.32 1.41
C LEU A 17 7.82 -25.25 1.37
N ARG A 18 7.47 -24.06 1.85
CA ARG A 18 8.40 -22.95 2.08
C ARG A 18 8.36 -22.51 3.54
N PRO A 19 9.48 -22.04 4.11
CA PRO A 19 9.45 -21.38 5.40
C PRO A 19 8.35 -20.31 5.43
N GLY A 20 7.48 -20.36 6.44
CA GLY A 20 6.29 -19.50 6.55
C GLY A 20 4.96 -20.17 6.23
N ASP A 21 4.96 -21.35 5.58
CA ASP A 21 3.73 -22.11 5.35
C ASP A 21 3.09 -22.56 6.66
N VAL A 22 1.77 -22.38 6.79
CA VAL A 22 1.00 -22.86 7.94
C VAL A 22 0.56 -24.29 7.67
N LEU A 23 1.01 -25.19 8.53
CA LEU A 23 0.70 -26.61 8.49
C LEU A 23 -0.48 -26.91 9.43
N TYR A 24 -1.36 -27.79 8.99
CA TYR A 24 -2.54 -28.23 9.72
C TYR A 24 -2.41 -29.72 10.04
N PHE A 25 -2.75 -30.07 11.27
CA PHE A 25 -2.69 -31.44 11.76
C PHE A 25 -4.00 -31.85 12.41
N SER A 26 -4.44 -33.09 12.19
CA SER A 26 -5.64 -33.70 12.77
C SER A 26 -5.27 -34.80 13.76
N GLY A 27 -6.20 -35.24 14.62
CA GLY A 27 -5.97 -36.37 15.51
C GLY A 27 -4.97 -36.14 16.65
N THR A 28 -4.48 -34.92 16.87
CA THR A 28 -3.49 -34.63 17.93
C THR A 28 -4.12 -34.60 19.32
N TRP A 29 -5.28 -33.94 19.46
CA TRP A 29 -6.09 -33.96 20.69
C TRP A 29 -7.60 -34.04 20.43
N GLN A 30 -8.05 -33.89 19.18
CA GLN A 30 -9.40 -34.19 18.70
C GLN A 30 -9.32 -34.78 17.28
N GLU A 31 -10.39 -35.46 16.85
CA GLU A 31 -10.45 -36.20 15.59
C GLU A 31 -10.24 -35.31 14.35
N ASP A 32 -10.85 -34.12 14.34
CA ASP A 32 -10.67 -33.12 13.28
C ASP A 32 -9.32 -32.38 13.39
N ILE A 33 -9.11 -31.38 12.52
CA ILE A 33 -8.00 -30.43 12.64
C ILE A 33 -7.96 -29.92 14.09
N SER A 34 -6.83 -30.17 14.72
CA SER A 34 -6.63 -29.96 16.15
C SER A 34 -5.38 -29.13 16.42
N HIS A 35 -4.44 -29.07 15.48
CA HIS A 35 -3.18 -28.38 15.70
C HIS A 35 -2.69 -27.66 14.47
N THR A 36 -1.94 -26.58 14.67
CA THR A 36 -1.30 -25.82 13.60
C THR A 36 0.15 -25.50 13.94
N ALA A 37 0.97 -25.37 12.91
CA ALA A 37 2.37 -24.98 13.03
C ALA A 37 2.78 -24.09 11.85
N ILE A 38 3.89 -23.37 11.97
CA ILE A 38 4.55 -22.70 10.85
C ILE A 38 5.78 -23.52 10.46
N TYR A 39 5.93 -23.81 9.18
CA TYR A 39 7.11 -24.47 8.64
C TYR A 39 8.32 -23.53 8.67
N LEU A 40 9.47 -24.01 9.13
CA LEU A 40 10.71 -23.25 9.21
C LEU A 40 11.72 -23.64 8.10
N GLY A 41 11.42 -24.67 7.32
CA GLY A 41 12.38 -25.31 6.41
C GLY A 41 13.17 -26.44 7.08
N GLU A 42 13.82 -27.28 6.26
CA GLU A 42 14.63 -28.41 6.71
C GLU A 42 13.86 -29.34 7.65
N ASP A 43 12.58 -29.57 7.35
CA ASP A 43 11.66 -30.36 8.18
C ASP A 43 11.42 -29.83 9.61
N TYR A 44 11.73 -28.56 9.89
CA TYR A 44 11.42 -27.95 11.18
C TYR A 44 10.09 -27.20 11.16
N ILE A 45 9.40 -27.22 12.31
CA ILE A 45 8.17 -26.47 12.56
C ILE A 45 8.23 -25.72 13.88
N ILE A 46 7.57 -24.56 13.95
CA ILE A 46 7.30 -23.83 15.19
C ILE A 46 5.81 -23.88 15.52
N HIS A 47 5.46 -24.22 16.76
CA HIS A 47 4.07 -24.33 17.19
C HIS A 47 3.91 -24.15 18.70
N ALA A 48 2.69 -23.84 19.14
CA ALA A 48 2.35 -23.81 20.57
C ALA A 48 2.05 -25.24 21.08
N THR A 49 2.49 -25.60 22.28
CA THR A 49 2.13 -26.87 22.91
C THR A 49 0.94 -26.71 23.86
N GLY A 50 -0.02 -27.63 23.79
CA GLY A 50 -1.25 -27.57 24.59
C GLY A 50 -1.06 -27.77 26.09
N GLU A 51 0.01 -28.46 26.53
CA GLU A 51 0.24 -28.77 27.94
C GLU A 51 0.95 -27.65 28.72
N GLU A 52 1.78 -26.82 28.05
CA GLU A 52 2.57 -25.77 28.72
C GLU A 52 2.28 -24.35 28.19
N GLY A 53 1.51 -24.21 27.12
CA GLY A 53 1.22 -22.90 26.50
C GLY A 53 2.47 -22.21 25.95
N GLN A 54 3.55 -22.95 25.74
CA GLN A 54 4.83 -22.44 25.26
C GLN A 54 4.98 -22.70 23.76
N THR A 55 5.62 -21.76 23.08
CA THR A 55 6.05 -21.94 21.70
C THR A 55 7.32 -22.78 21.67
N THR A 56 7.33 -23.86 20.89
CA THR A 56 8.49 -24.74 20.70
C THR A 56 8.80 -24.96 19.22
N ILE A 57 10.04 -25.35 18.94
CA ILE A 57 10.48 -25.82 17.63
C ILE A 57 10.58 -27.33 17.68
N SER A 58 9.90 -28.01 16.76
CA SER A 58 9.90 -29.46 16.62
C SER A 58 10.39 -29.84 15.23
N TYR A 59 11.03 -31.00 15.13
CA TYR A 59 11.29 -31.63 13.83
C TYR A 59 10.03 -32.38 13.36
N MET A 60 9.83 -32.51 12.05
CA MET A 60 8.74 -33.25 11.41
C MET A 60 8.93 -34.76 11.53
N SER A 61 8.88 -35.25 12.77
CA SER A 61 8.95 -36.67 13.13
C SER A 61 7.78 -37.47 12.57
N GLU A 62 7.88 -38.80 12.56
CA GLU A 62 6.81 -39.74 12.17
C GLU A 62 5.44 -39.35 12.75
N TYR A 63 5.37 -39.01 14.04
CA TYR A 63 4.13 -38.52 14.68
C TYR A 63 3.53 -37.31 13.94
N TRP A 64 4.31 -36.27 13.70
CA TRP A 64 3.80 -35.07 13.02
C TRP A 64 3.43 -35.35 11.56
N ARG A 65 4.15 -36.27 10.89
CA ARG A 65 3.84 -36.67 9.52
C ARG A 65 2.53 -37.45 9.43
N ASP A 66 2.32 -38.39 10.35
CA ASP A 66 1.08 -39.17 10.45
C ASP A 66 -0.14 -38.28 10.74
N HIS A 67 0.06 -37.19 11.47
CA HIS A 67 -0.99 -36.23 11.80
C HIS A 67 -1.16 -35.11 10.77
N PHE A 68 -0.26 -34.99 9.79
CA PHE A 68 -0.31 -33.90 8.80
C PHE A 68 -1.52 -34.03 7.88
N THR A 69 -2.30 -32.97 7.78
CA THR A 69 -3.53 -32.92 6.97
C THR A 69 -3.35 -32.08 5.70
N GLY A 70 -2.53 -31.03 5.79
CA GLY A 70 -2.27 -30.13 4.66
C GLY A 70 -1.53 -28.86 5.08
N ALA A 71 -1.14 -28.06 4.09
CA ALA A 71 -0.46 -26.79 4.27
C ALA A 71 -1.18 -25.67 3.53
N LYS A 72 -1.20 -24.48 4.12
CA LYS A 72 -1.61 -23.25 3.45
C LYS A 72 -0.47 -22.25 3.48
N ARG A 73 -0.22 -21.68 2.30
CA ARG A 73 0.71 -20.58 2.12
C ARG A 73 -0.04 -19.27 2.19
N PHE A 74 0.54 -18.32 2.92
CA PHE A 74 -0.04 -17.00 3.16
C PHE A 74 0.87 -15.88 2.68
N ASP A 75 1.63 -16.10 1.59
CA ASP A 75 2.50 -15.08 1.00
C ASP A 75 1.72 -13.83 0.59
N ASP A 76 0.46 -14.00 0.21
CA ASP A 76 -0.50 -12.93 -0.07
C ASP A 76 -0.97 -12.20 1.21
N LEU A 77 -0.40 -12.47 2.38
CA LEU A 77 -0.60 -11.70 3.61
C LEU A 77 0.65 -10.90 4.01
N THR A 78 1.71 -10.86 3.18
CA THR A 78 2.77 -9.87 3.39
C THR A 78 2.16 -8.49 3.29
N ILE A 79 2.11 -7.78 4.42
CA ILE A 79 1.88 -6.34 4.42
C ILE A 79 2.95 -5.77 3.49
N GLN A 80 2.54 -5.16 2.38
CA GLN A 80 3.45 -4.52 1.45
C GLN A 80 3.99 -3.23 2.09
N TYR A 81 4.86 -3.38 3.07
CA TYR A 81 5.55 -2.27 3.73
C TYR A 81 6.48 -1.51 2.77
N ASP A 82 6.75 -2.07 1.59
CA ASP A 82 7.47 -1.38 0.51
C ASP A 82 6.64 -0.24 -0.09
N ASN A 83 5.31 -0.23 0.11
CA ASN A 83 4.45 0.88 -0.28
C ASN A 83 4.28 1.86 0.90
N GLU A 84 4.78 3.09 0.73
CA GLU A 84 4.81 4.11 1.78
C GLU A 84 3.39 4.47 2.27
N ALA A 85 2.39 4.59 1.38
CA ALA A 85 1.01 4.88 1.79
C ALA A 85 0.42 3.75 2.64
N ILE A 86 0.72 2.51 2.30
CA ILE A 86 0.28 1.35 3.08
C ILE A 86 0.95 1.37 4.46
N PHE A 87 2.27 1.59 4.51
CA PHE A 87 3.00 1.71 5.78
C PHE A 87 2.38 2.79 6.68
N GLU A 88 2.12 3.98 6.15
CA GLU A 88 1.49 5.09 6.88
C GLU A 88 0.08 4.72 7.35
N ALA A 89 -0.75 4.16 6.47
CA ALA A 89 -2.11 3.74 6.81
C ALA A 89 -2.15 2.70 7.95
N TYR A 90 -1.19 1.80 8.02
CA TYR A 90 -1.10 0.81 9.10
C TYR A 90 -0.77 1.44 10.46
N GLN A 91 0.02 2.52 10.51
CA GLN A 91 0.30 3.23 11.77
C GLN A 91 -0.95 3.89 12.35
N LEU A 92 -1.95 4.16 11.51
CA LEU A 92 -3.18 4.85 11.87
C LEU A 92 -4.32 3.92 12.29
N LEU A 93 -4.10 2.59 12.28
CA LEU A 93 -5.15 1.64 12.66
C LEU A 93 -5.68 1.91 14.08
N GLY A 94 -7.00 1.96 14.19
CA GLY A 94 -7.69 2.26 15.44
C GLY A 94 -7.87 3.74 15.75
N THR A 95 -7.31 4.66 14.95
CA THR A 95 -7.62 6.10 15.08
C THR A 95 -9.11 6.34 14.84
N ASP A 96 -9.75 7.09 15.75
CA ASP A 96 -11.19 7.28 15.76
C ASP A 96 -11.73 7.98 14.50
N TYR A 97 -12.97 7.63 14.14
CA TYR A 97 -13.71 8.39 13.16
C TYR A 97 -14.20 9.72 13.74
N LYS A 98 -13.93 10.82 13.05
CA LYS A 98 -14.48 12.14 13.35
C LYS A 98 -14.87 12.83 12.05
N GLN A 99 -16.12 13.26 11.98
CA GLN A 99 -16.61 14.03 10.84
C GLN A 99 -15.79 15.32 10.67
N GLY A 100 -15.19 15.52 9.49
CA GLY A 100 -14.30 16.65 9.23
C GLY A 100 -12.85 16.42 9.68
N GLY A 101 -12.55 15.31 10.37
CA GLY A 101 -11.22 14.96 10.88
C GLY A 101 -10.20 14.69 9.77
N THR A 102 -8.95 15.10 10.00
CA THR A 102 -7.86 15.08 9.01
C THR A 102 -6.49 14.77 9.63
N SER A 103 -6.43 14.34 10.89
CA SER A 103 -5.16 14.06 11.57
C SER A 103 -5.29 12.95 12.61
N PRO A 104 -4.19 12.29 13.00
CA PRO A 104 -4.21 11.22 14.00
C PRO A 104 -4.75 11.68 15.37
N ASP A 105 -4.40 12.90 15.78
CA ASP A 105 -4.79 13.46 17.08
C ASP A 105 -6.28 13.84 17.16
N ASP A 106 -6.85 14.31 16.05
CA ASP A 106 -8.26 14.68 15.98
C ASP A 106 -9.16 13.52 15.58
N GLY A 107 -8.62 12.49 14.94
CA GLY A 107 -9.38 11.48 14.22
C GLY A 107 -9.60 11.85 12.75
N PHE A 108 -10.14 10.91 11.98
CA PHE A 108 -10.30 11.05 10.54
C PHE A 108 -11.76 10.90 10.11
N ASP A 109 -12.16 11.57 9.02
CA ASP A 109 -13.20 11.03 8.16
C ASP A 109 -12.60 10.28 6.97
N THR A 110 -13.43 9.72 6.10
CA THR A 110 -12.98 8.86 5.00
C THR A 110 -12.08 9.60 4.02
N GLY A 111 -12.44 10.82 3.63
CA GLY A 111 -11.65 11.64 2.71
C GLY A 111 -10.37 12.19 3.33
N GLY A 112 -10.46 12.62 4.60
CA GLY A 112 -9.32 13.15 5.35
C GLY A 112 -8.27 12.09 5.67
N PHE A 113 -8.69 10.84 5.86
CA PHE A 113 -7.79 9.71 6.05
C PHE A 113 -6.89 9.48 4.84
N VAL A 114 -7.46 9.25 3.65
CA VAL A 114 -6.65 9.00 2.44
C VAL A 114 -5.86 10.23 2.03
N GLN A 115 -6.38 11.44 2.27
CA GLN A 115 -5.66 12.69 2.04
C GLN A 115 -4.40 12.77 2.91
N TYR A 116 -4.52 12.48 4.20
CA TYR A 116 -3.39 12.47 5.12
C TYR A 116 -2.36 11.41 4.71
N VAL A 117 -2.81 10.17 4.45
CA VAL A 117 -1.92 9.08 4.05
C VAL A 117 -1.13 9.42 2.78
N TYR A 118 -1.80 9.94 1.74
CA TYR A 118 -1.12 10.33 0.50
C TYR A 118 -0.15 11.50 0.69
N ASN A 119 -0.48 12.45 1.56
CA ASN A 119 0.39 13.57 1.86
C ASN A 119 1.65 13.14 2.63
N GLU A 120 1.51 12.28 3.65
CA GLU A 120 2.65 11.83 4.44
C GLU A 120 3.54 10.87 3.64
N ALA A 121 2.94 9.97 2.87
CA ALA A 121 3.68 8.99 2.08
C ALA A 121 4.32 9.60 0.83
N TYR A 122 3.56 10.40 0.08
CA TYR A 122 3.97 10.82 -1.27
C TYR A 122 4.08 12.33 -1.44
N HIS A 123 3.79 13.12 -0.40
CA HIS A 123 3.61 14.58 -0.51
C HIS A 123 2.60 14.95 -1.60
N TYR A 124 1.64 14.07 -1.86
CA TYR A 124 0.59 14.28 -2.84
C TYR A 124 -0.63 14.88 -2.17
N GLU A 125 -0.94 16.13 -2.50
CA GLU A 125 -2.09 16.85 -1.95
C GLU A 125 -3.41 16.43 -2.61
N LEU A 126 -3.98 15.32 -2.15
CA LEU A 126 -5.32 14.91 -2.59
C LEU A 126 -6.38 15.97 -2.21
N PRO A 127 -7.44 16.15 -3.02
CA PRO A 127 -8.59 16.96 -2.65
C PRO A 127 -9.25 16.49 -1.35
N ARG A 128 -9.95 17.39 -0.66
CA ARG A 128 -10.51 17.10 0.68
C ARG A 128 -11.61 16.03 0.69
N PHE A 129 -12.43 15.96 -0.37
CA PHE A 129 -13.59 15.08 -0.39
C PHE A 129 -13.46 13.98 -1.46
N GLY A 130 -14.03 12.82 -1.16
CA GLY A 130 -13.91 11.62 -2.00
C GLY A 130 -14.45 11.78 -3.43
N ARG A 131 -15.33 12.76 -3.68
CA ARG A 131 -15.85 13.00 -5.03
C ARG A 131 -14.80 13.62 -5.94
N GLU A 132 -14.08 14.60 -5.43
CA GLU A 132 -13.00 15.30 -6.12
C GLU A 132 -11.81 14.35 -6.29
N GLN A 133 -11.48 13.58 -5.24
CA GLN A 133 -10.46 12.52 -5.33
C GLN A 133 -10.81 11.52 -6.45
N TRP A 134 -12.06 11.03 -6.53
CA TRP A 134 -12.51 10.14 -7.61
C TRP A 134 -12.39 10.75 -9.01
N GLN A 135 -12.61 12.06 -9.13
CA GLN A 135 -12.56 12.78 -10.41
C GLN A 135 -11.13 13.04 -10.88
N GLU A 136 -10.20 13.24 -9.95
CA GLU A 136 -8.80 13.51 -10.23
C GLU A 136 -8.02 12.25 -10.63
N GLY A 137 -8.28 11.12 -9.96
CA GLY A 137 -7.57 9.88 -10.21
C GLY A 137 -7.88 9.25 -11.57
N THR A 138 -6.94 8.46 -12.08
CA THR A 138 -7.10 7.72 -13.34
C THR A 138 -7.82 6.40 -13.08
N GLU A 139 -8.80 6.06 -13.90
CA GLU A 139 -9.56 4.81 -13.77
C GLU A 139 -8.68 3.58 -14.03
N VAL A 140 -8.74 2.62 -13.11
CA VAL A 140 -8.16 1.29 -13.27
C VAL A 140 -9.22 0.22 -12.96
N SER A 141 -9.13 -0.93 -13.63
CA SER A 141 -10.01 -2.06 -13.30
C SER A 141 -9.57 -2.70 -11.98
N MET A 142 -10.48 -3.40 -11.31
CA MET A 142 -10.13 -4.07 -10.06
C MET A 142 -9.05 -5.14 -10.23
N GLU A 143 -8.97 -5.78 -11.41
CA GLU A 143 -7.92 -6.76 -11.71
C GLU A 143 -6.55 -6.11 -11.92
N ALA A 144 -6.53 -4.84 -12.31
CA ALA A 144 -5.32 -4.06 -12.53
C ALA A 144 -4.98 -3.13 -11.35
N ALA A 145 -5.83 -3.08 -10.32
CA ALA A 145 -5.60 -2.25 -9.15
C ALA A 145 -4.39 -2.76 -8.38
N GLU A 146 -3.49 -1.86 -8.04
CA GLU A 146 -2.26 -2.17 -7.32
C GLU A 146 -2.34 -1.67 -5.87
N PRO A 147 -1.65 -2.33 -4.92
CA PRO A 147 -1.55 -1.82 -3.56
C PRO A 147 -1.03 -0.38 -3.55
N GLY A 148 -1.76 0.51 -2.87
CA GLY A 148 -1.54 1.96 -2.94
C GLY A 148 -2.63 2.70 -3.71
N ASP A 149 -3.36 2.06 -4.62
CA ASP A 149 -4.51 2.67 -5.31
C ASP A 149 -5.67 2.95 -4.34
N LEU A 150 -6.58 3.85 -4.73
CA LEU A 150 -7.80 4.10 -3.97
C LEU A 150 -9.00 3.35 -4.56
N LEU A 151 -9.72 2.63 -3.71
CA LEU A 151 -11.04 2.08 -3.99
C LEU A 151 -12.11 3.06 -3.55
N PHE A 152 -13.17 3.20 -4.34
CA PHE A 152 -14.25 4.13 -4.03
C PHE A 152 -15.59 3.42 -3.94
N PHE A 153 -16.37 3.82 -2.94
CA PHE A 153 -17.62 3.16 -2.60
C PHE A 153 -18.78 4.14 -2.49
N GLN A 154 -19.97 3.65 -2.78
CA GLN A 154 -21.23 4.37 -2.62
C GLN A 154 -21.61 4.45 -1.13
N GLY A 155 -21.74 5.68 -0.63
CA GLY A 155 -22.31 6.00 0.69
C GLY A 155 -23.28 7.18 0.63
N SER A 156 -23.47 7.87 1.75
CA SER A 156 -24.12 9.20 1.77
C SER A 156 -23.31 10.24 0.99
N SER A 157 -21.99 10.03 0.92
CA SER A 157 -21.03 10.63 -0.01
C SER A 157 -20.19 9.49 -0.62
N ILE A 158 -19.37 9.82 -1.63
CA ILE A 158 -18.36 8.86 -2.12
C ILE A 158 -17.36 8.60 -0.99
N ILE A 159 -17.08 7.33 -0.72
CA ILE A 159 -16.17 6.87 0.33
C ILE A 159 -14.90 6.34 -0.34
N PRO A 160 -13.76 7.02 -0.18
CA PRO A 160 -12.46 6.47 -0.57
C PRO A 160 -11.94 5.49 0.50
N ALA A 161 -11.16 4.51 0.06
CA ALA A 161 -10.43 3.55 0.89
C ALA A 161 -9.11 3.20 0.20
N LEU A 162 -8.04 3.01 0.97
CA LEU A 162 -6.74 2.62 0.42
C LEU A 162 -6.73 1.12 0.12
N TYR A 163 -6.48 0.72 -1.12
CA TYR A 163 -6.27 -0.68 -1.48
C TYR A 163 -4.91 -1.16 -0.96
N ILE A 164 -4.90 -2.30 -0.28
CA ILE A 164 -3.66 -2.87 0.29
C ILE A 164 -3.29 -4.23 -0.32
N GLY A 165 -3.92 -4.58 -1.45
CA GLY A 165 -3.76 -5.87 -2.10
C GLY A 165 -4.71 -6.94 -1.57
N ASN A 166 -4.77 -8.08 -2.26
CA ASN A 166 -5.45 -9.29 -1.81
C ASN A 166 -6.92 -9.08 -1.42
N ASN A 167 -7.62 -8.24 -2.18
CA ASN A 167 -9.01 -7.86 -1.90
C ASN A 167 -9.21 -7.21 -0.52
N GLN A 168 -8.17 -6.66 0.08
CA GLN A 168 -8.22 -5.94 1.34
C GLN A 168 -8.01 -4.44 1.12
N MET A 169 -8.59 -3.65 2.03
CA MET A 169 -8.45 -2.21 2.02
C MET A 169 -8.41 -1.65 3.44
N ILE A 170 -7.82 -0.47 3.61
CA ILE A 170 -7.90 0.32 4.84
C ILE A 170 -8.86 1.48 4.62
N VAL A 171 -9.82 1.63 5.54
CA VAL A 171 -10.84 2.67 5.48
C VAL A 171 -11.23 3.12 6.87
N THR A 172 -11.68 4.36 7.00
CA THR A 172 -12.25 4.87 8.25
C THR A 172 -13.74 4.57 8.34
N THR A 173 -14.17 3.96 9.43
CA THR A 173 -15.57 3.63 9.70
C THR A 173 -16.06 4.28 10.99
N VAL A 174 -17.34 4.63 11.04
CA VAL A 174 -17.94 5.25 12.24
C VAL A 174 -17.80 4.39 13.50
N SER A 175 -17.84 3.07 13.36
CA SER A 175 -17.82 2.14 14.51
C SER A 175 -16.41 1.77 14.99
N ASN A 176 -15.44 1.67 14.08
CA ASN A 176 -14.12 1.10 14.38
C ASN A 176 -12.96 2.05 14.08
N GLY A 177 -13.23 3.28 13.64
CA GLY A 177 -12.19 4.19 13.17
C GLY A 177 -11.50 3.64 11.92
N VAL A 178 -10.22 3.95 11.76
CA VAL A 178 -9.35 3.41 10.70
C VAL A 178 -9.19 1.90 10.89
N THR A 179 -9.63 1.10 9.92
CA THR A 179 -9.70 -0.36 10.04
C THR A 179 -9.47 -1.05 8.70
N VAL A 180 -9.00 -2.29 8.76
CA VAL A 180 -8.83 -3.16 7.59
C VAL A 180 -10.14 -3.87 7.29
N ILE A 181 -10.53 -3.89 6.02
CA ILE A 181 -11.69 -4.62 5.52
C ILE A 181 -11.21 -5.61 4.47
N ASP A 182 -11.63 -6.87 4.62
CA ASP A 182 -11.53 -7.89 3.59
C ASP A 182 -12.83 -7.92 2.76
N LEU A 183 -12.70 -7.61 1.47
CA LEU A 183 -13.82 -7.55 0.53
C LEU A 183 -14.38 -8.93 0.20
N THR A 184 -13.64 -10.02 0.45
CA THR A 184 -14.11 -11.39 0.19
C THR A 184 -15.07 -11.89 1.27
N THR A 185 -14.93 -11.35 2.49
CA THR A 185 -15.75 -11.74 3.65
C THR A 185 -16.78 -10.67 4.04
N SER A 186 -16.64 -9.44 3.55
CA SER A 186 -17.60 -8.38 3.81
C SER A 186 -18.84 -8.45 2.93
N GLU A 187 -20.02 -8.45 3.54
CA GLU A 187 -21.30 -8.30 2.82
C GLU A 187 -21.65 -6.83 2.52
N TYR A 188 -21.00 -5.87 3.19
CA TYR A 188 -21.35 -4.45 3.10
C TYR A 188 -20.66 -3.73 1.94
N TRP A 189 -19.35 -3.94 1.78
CA TRP A 189 -18.51 -3.13 0.90
C TRP A 189 -18.58 -3.52 -0.59
N PRO A 190 -18.51 -4.81 -0.99
CA PRO A 190 -18.49 -5.18 -2.41
C PRO A 190 -19.70 -4.69 -3.21
N PRO A 191 -20.96 -4.75 -2.71
CA PRO A 191 -22.11 -4.22 -3.46
C PRO A 191 -22.10 -2.70 -3.66
N ARG A 192 -21.20 -1.97 -2.96
CA ARG A 192 -21.08 -0.51 -3.02
C ARG A 192 -19.87 -0.06 -3.81
N LEU A 193 -19.00 -0.96 -4.25
CA LEU A 193 -17.80 -0.61 -5.00
C LEU A 193 -18.20 0.11 -6.31
N LEU A 194 -17.70 1.34 -6.46
CA LEU A 194 -17.85 2.15 -7.66
C LEU A 194 -16.72 1.87 -8.65
N GLY A 195 -15.52 1.64 -8.15
CA GLY A 195 -14.33 1.31 -8.93
C GLY A 195 -13.04 1.70 -8.19
N ALA A 196 -11.92 1.58 -8.90
CA ALA A 196 -10.60 1.95 -8.41
C ALA A 196 -10.03 3.15 -9.18
N ARG A 197 -9.18 3.93 -8.50
CA ARG A 197 -8.37 4.99 -9.12
C ARG A 197 -6.91 4.83 -8.72
N THR A 198 -6.05 5.02 -9.70
CA THR A 198 -4.62 5.20 -9.49
C THR A 198 -4.25 6.68 -9.61
N TYR A 199 -3.15 7.06 -8.96
CA TYR A 199 -2.62 8.41 -8.96
C TYR A 199 -1.15 8.34 -9.33
N ASP A 200 -0.70 9.31 -10.10
CA ASP A 200 0.70 9.48 -10.44
C ASP A 200 1.45 10.01 -9.20
N THR A 201 1.84 9.07 -8.33
CA THR A 201 2.57 9.32 -7.08
C THR A 201 4.08 9.24 -7.26
N ASP A 202 4.53 8.71 -8.41
CA ASP A 202 5.93 8.74 -8.87
C ASP A 202 6.36 10.14 -9.33
N ARG A 203 5.52 11.17 -9.11
CA ARG A 203 5.87 12.61 -9.14
C ARG A 203 6.94 13.03 -8.12
N ARG A 204 7.73 12.08 -7.62
CA ARG A 204 8.97 12.23 -6.87
C ARG A 204 9.99 13.15 -7.56
N ASP A 205 9.84 13.43 -8.85
CA ASP A 205 10.89 14.10 -9.64
C ASP A 205 10.73 15.60 -9.90
N LEU A 206 9.81 16.31 -9.26
CA LEU A 206 9.80 17.77 -9.37
C LEU A 206 9.81 18.44 -8.02
N GLU A 207 10.81 18.09 -7.21
CA GLU A 207 11.32 18.94 -6.14
C GLU A 207 11.47 20.39 -6.64
N VAL A 208 11.79 20.58 -7.93
CA VAL A 208 11.83 21.88 -8.60
C VAL A 208 10.48 22.61 -8.60
N VAL A 209 9.35 21.91 -8.76
CA VAL A 209 8.00 22.50 -8.70
C VAL A 209 7.64 22.85 -7.27
N GLN A 210 7.98 22.01 -6.29
CA GLN A 210 7.73 22.30 -4.88
C GLN A 210 8.52 23.53 -4.41
N ILE A 211 9.82 23.56 -4.73
CA ILE A 211 10.68 24.71 -4.46
C ILE A 211 10.12 25.93 -5.19
N ALA A 212 9.75 25.82 -6.48
CA ALA A 212 9.15 26.94 -7.23
C ALA A 212 7.87 27.48 -6.56
N ARG A 213 7.01 26.61 -6.02
CA ARG A 213 5.81 27.02 -5.28
C ARG A 213 6.16 27.78 -4.00
N SER A 214 7.26 27.45 -3.32
CA SER A 214 7.72 28.19 -2.14
C SER A 214 8.10 29.64 -2.44
N TYR A 215 8.50 29.94 -3.69
CA TYR A 215 8.80 31.30 -4.15
C TYR A 215 7.54 32.11 -4.55
N ILE A 216 6.34 31.55 -4.47
CA ILE A 216 5.10 32.32 -4.65
C ILE A 216 5.09 33.49 -3.65
N ASP A 217 4.72 34.68 -4.13
CA ASP A 217 4.72 35.94 -3.39
C ASP A 217 6.10 36.45 -2.90
N HIS A 218 7.21 35.82 -3.32
CA HIS A 218 8.57 36.31 -3.05
C HIS A 218 9.11 37.11 -4.23
N SER A 219 9.89 38.16 -3.94
CA SER A 219 10.63 38.90 -4.97
C SER A 219 11.93 38.20 -5.31
N PHE A 220 12.21 38.05 -6.60
CA PHE A 220 13.48 37.54 -7.11
C PHE A 220 14.26 38.66 -7.80
N ASP A 221 15.44 39.01 -7.28
CA ASP A 221 16.22 40.17 -7.72
C ASP A 221 17.21 39.81 -8.84
N ASP A 222 16.79 39.02 -9.83
CA ASP A 222 17.59 38.62 -10.98
C ASP A 222 16.69 38.23 -12.17
N THR A 223 17.24 37.58 -13.20
CA THR A 223 16.52 37.15 -14.41
C THR A 223 15.72 35.86 -14.21
N SER A 224 14.80 35.58 -15.14
CA SER A 224 14.08 34.31 -15.15
C SER A 224 14.99 33.09 -15.41
N ALA A 225 16.12 33.26 -16.11
CA ALA A 225 17.06 32.18 -16.36
C ALA A 225 17.85 31.81 -15.09
N THR A 226 18.32 32.82 -14.35
CA THR A 226 18.96 32.62 -13.04
C THR A 226 17.98 32.09 -12.00
N PHE A 227 16.69 32.45 -12.09
CA PHE A 227 15.64 31.83 -11.27
C PHE A 227 15.51 30.32 -11.55
N MET A 228 15.41 29.91 -12.83
CA MET A 228 15.35 28.49 -13.19
C MET A 228 16.62 27.75 -12.76
N GLN A 229 17.79 28.34 -12.97
CA GLN A 229 19.06 27.77 -12.48
C GLN A 229 19.03 27.53 -10.97
N GLN A 230 18.57 28.52 -10.19
CA GLN A 230 18.47 28.37 -8.73
C GLN A 230 17.50 27.26 -8.33
N LEU A 231 16.30 27.22 -8.94
CA LEU A 231 15.30 26.19 -8.65
C LEU A 231 15.83 24.79 -8.92
N PHE A 232 16.43 24.55 -10.09
CA PHE A 232 16.96 23.23 -10.45
C PHE A 232 18.21 22.85 -9.65
N ASN A 233 19.05 23.81 -9.29
CA ASN A 233 20.21 23.57 -8.42
C ASN A 233 19.76 23.19 -7.01
N GLU A 234 18.81 23.93 -6.43
CA GLU A 234 18.24 23.62 -5.11
C GLU A 234 17.50 22.27 -5.10
N ALA A 235 16.76 21.97 -6.17
CA ALA A 235 15.94 20.77 -6.28
C ALA A 235 16.71 19.49 -6.58
N SER A 236 17.83 19.57 -7.30
CA SER A 236 18.44 18.37 -7.89
C SER A 236 19.96 18.47 -8.06
N GLY A 237 20.56 19.59 -7.67
CA GLY A 237 21.96 19.88 -7.94
C GLY A 237 22.29 20.09 -9.42
N ILE A 238 21.27 20.20 -10.29
CA ILE A 238 21.46 20.46 -11.72
C ILE A 238 21.81 21.94 -11.92
N GLU A 239 23.01 22.21 -12.44
CA GLU A 239 23.43 23.55 -12.85
C GLU A 239 22.97 23.82 -14.29
N LEU A 240 21.82 24.49 -14.43
CA LEU A 240 21.37 25.01 -15.72
C LEU A 240 22.16 26.27 -16.14
N PRO A 241 22.17 26.64 -17.43
CA PRO A 241 22.71 27.92 -17.85
C PRO A 241 21.98 29.11 -17.21
N ASP A 242 22.72 30.17 -16.91
CA ASP A 242 22.22 31.41 -16.29
C ASP A 242 21.66 32.42 -17.31
N ASN A 243 21.72 32.10 -18.60
CA ASN A 243 21.22 32.93 -19.69
C ASN A 243 20.22 32.16 -20.57
N ILE A 244 19.27 32.90 -21.14
CA ILE A 244 18.10 32.32 -21.80
C ILE A 244 18.44 31.60 -23.12
N ASP A 245 19.46 32.06 -23.84
CA ASP A 245 19.84 31.51 -25.15
C ASP A 245 20.45 30.11 -24.99
N ASP A 246 21.28 29.92 -23.97
CA ASP A 246 21.86 28.61 -23.65
C ASP A 246 20.83 27.69 -22.98
N LEU A 247 19.97 28.25 -22.11
CA LEU A 247 18.91 27.50 -21.45
C LEU A 247 17.93 26.89 -22.47
N GLN A 248 17.56 27.65 -23.51
CA GLN A 248 16.68 27.17 -24.59
C GLN A 248 17.26 25.97 -25.35
N GLN A 249 18.59 25.88 -25.44
CA GLN A 249 19.29 24.81 -26.15
C GLN A 249 19.62 23.62 -25.24
N THR A 250 19.27 23.70 -23.95
CA THR A 250 19.57 22.67 -22.95
C THR A 250 18.37 21.74 -22.76
N GLY A 251 18.62 20.43 -22.78
CA GLY A 251 17.59 19.40 -22.58
C GLY A 251 17.00 18.83 -23.88
N GLU A 252 16.03 17.93 -23.74
CA GLU A 252 15.28 17.39 -24.87
C GLU A 252 14.04 18.24 -25.13
N SER A 253 13.70 18.46 -26.41
CA SER A 253 12.48 19.16 -26.79
C SER A 253 11.28 18.22 -26.65
N ILE A 254 10.34 18.57 -25.78
CA ILE A 254 9.11 17.80 -25.52
C ILE A 254 7.97 18.39 -26.38
N HIS A 255 7.13 17.54 -26.97
CA HIS A 255 5.94 18.02 -27.69
C HIS A 255 4.89 18.56 -26.71
N VAL A 256 4.11 19.57 -27.08
CA VAL A 256 3.13 20.22 -26.16
C VAL A 256 2.09 19.24 -25.58
N GLU A 257 1.82 18.14 -26.28
CA GLU A 257 0.90 17.08 -25.86
C GLU A 257 1.54 16.07 -24.90
N GLU A 258 2.86 16.12 -24.74
CA GLU A 258 3.66 15.26 -23.86
C GLU A 258 4.12 16.02 -22.61
N LEU A 259 3.66 17.27 -22.42
CA LEU A 259 4.04 18.10 -21.28
C LEU A 259 3.49 17.53 -19.98
N ASN A 260 4.37 17.44 -19.01
CA ASN A 260 4.06 17.19 -17.61
C ASN A 260 4.12 18.51 -16.82
N GLU A 261 3.57 18.54 -15.61
CA GLU A 261 3.82 19.66 -14.70
C GLU A 261 5.34 19.82 -14.50
N GLY A 262 5.86 21.04 -14.33
CA GLY A 262 7.31 21.30 -14.18
C GLY A 262 8.14 21.42 -15.46
N ASP A 263 7.60 21.02 -16.61
CA ASP A 263 8.26 21.23 -17.89
C ASP A 263 8.40 22.72 -18.24
N LEU A 264 9.55 23.10 -18.78
CA LEU A 264 9.83 24.48 -19.19
C LEU A 264 9.14 24.81 -20.52
N LEU A 265 8.27 25.82 -20.50
CA LEU A 265 7.65 26.38 -21.69
C LEU A 265 8.40 27.63 -22.16
N PHE A 266 8.79 27.62 -23.44
CA PHE A 266 9.36 28.78 -24.12
C PHE A 266 8.36 29.29 -25.18
N PHE A 267 8.05 30.59 -25.17
CA PHE A 267 7.16 31.26 -26.12
C PHE A 267 7.93 32.22 -27.02
#